data_AF-A9E2Q6-F1
#
_entry.id   AF-A9E2Q6-F1
#
_cell.length_a   1.000
_cell.length_b   1.000
_cell.length_c   1.000
_cell.angle_alpha   90.00
_cell.angle_beta   90.00
_cell.angle_gamma   90.00
#
_symmetry.space_group_name_H-M   'P 1'
#
loop_
_entity.id
_entity.type
_entity.pdbx_description
1 polymer ?
#
loop_
_entity_poly.entity_id
_entity_poly.type
_entity_poly.pdbx_seq_one_letter_code
_entity_poly.pdbx_strand_id
1 'polypeptide(L)'
;MKTRFYAVYLSVVALLLVSSCTSLRAPVFDQYSYQKGTELKVDATRLMDKATMQYVSQTEAIEHLEGELAKMLEYQKNRPNNQISYAMWKMMANPDKKFIAGFLKRWKEEGKLSSFFINEAKGQVVEALDLILQYEGKKDPAAEKRLQGLLGLQ
;
A
#
# COMPACT_ATOMS: atom_id res chain seq x y z
N MET A 1 55.41 -2.49 -24.01
CA MET A 1 54.63 -1.34 -23.47
C MET A 1 53.13 -1.50 -23.73
N LYS A 2 52.69 -1.76 -24.98
CA LYS A 2 51.27 -1.91 -25.36
C LYS A 2 50.50 -3.00 -24.58
N THR A 3 51.12 -4.14 -24.28
CA THR A 3 50.53 -5.24 -23.47
C THR A 3 50.18 -4.84 -22.04
N ARG A 4 50.97 -3.95 -21.42
CA ARG A 4 50.65 -3.41 -20.08
C ARG A 4 49.46 -2.45 -20.12
N PHE A 5 49.32 -1.67 -21.19
CA PHE A 5 48.14 -0.81 -21.40
C PHE A 5 46.86 -1.62 -21.63
N TYR A 6 46.92 -2.70 -22.42
CA TYR A 6 45.76 -3.59 -22.61
C TYR A 6 45.35 -4.30 -21.33
N ALA A 7 46.31 -4.75 -20.50
CA ALA A 7 46.01 -5.40 -19.22
C ALA A 7 45.33 -4.44 -18.23
N VAL A 8 45.79 -3.18 -18.16
CA VAL A 8 45.15 -2.13 -17.34
C VAL A 8 43.75 -1.83 -17.85
N TYR A 9 43.58 -1.71 -19.17
CA TYR A 9 42.28 -1.46 -19.79
C TYR A 9 41.28 -2.59 -19.52
N LEU A 10 41.71 -3.85 -19.65
CA LEU A 10 40.91 -5.04 -19.32
C LEU A 10 40.54 -5.09 -17.83
N SER A 11 41.46 -4.73 -16.93
CA SER A 11 41.19 -4.65 -15.49
C SER A 11 40.16 -3.56 -15.14
N VAL A 12 40.25 -2.39 -15.76
CA VAL A 12 39.29 -1.29 -15.55
C VAL A 12 37.91 -1.66 -16.08
N VAL A 13 37.82 -2.27 -17.26
CA VAL A 13 36.55 -2.77 -17.82
C VAL A 13 35.95 -3.86 -16.93
N ALA A 14 36.76 -4.78 -16.42
CA ALA A 14 36.30 -5.81 -15.49
C ALA A 14 35.76 -5.20 -14.17
N LEU A 15 36.43 -4.19 -13.61
CA LEU A 15 35.95 -3.48 -12.41
C LEU A 15 34.61 -2.78 -12.63
N LEU A 16 34.41 -2.15 -13.79
CA LEU A 16 33.16 -1.47 -14.15
C LEU A 16 31.99 -2.45 -14.29
N LEU A 17 32.23 -3.67 -14.80
CA LEU A 17 31.20 -4.71 -14.94
C LEU A 17 30.69 -5.25 -13.60
N VAL A 18 31.53 -5.26 -12.56
CA VAL A 18 31.14 -5.77 -11.21
C VAL A 18 30.35 -4.72 -10.41
N SER A 19 30.51 -3.42 -10.69
CA SER A 19 29.74 -2.35 -10.04
C SER A 19 28.29 -2.22 -10.50
N SER A 20 27.91 -2.84 -11.62
CA SER A 20 26.57 -2.73 -12.22
C SER A 20 25.48 -3.47 -11.44
N CYS A 21 25.85 -4.39 -10.54
CA CYS A 21 24.89 -5.21 -9.78
C CYS A 21 24.02 -4.41 -8.79
N THR A 22 24.36 -3.16 -8.46
CA THR A 22 23.51 -2.33 -7.59
C THR A 22 22.25 -1.81 -8.29
N SER A 23 22.20 -1.83 -9.63
CA SER A 23 21.04 -1.38 -10.41
C SER A 23 19.86 -2.37 -10.41
N LEU A 24 20.05 -3.57 -9.86
CA LEU A 24 18.99 -4.58 -9.70
C LEU A 24 18.27 -4.48 -8.34
N ARG A 25 18.62 -3.53 -7.48
CA ARG A 25 17.81 -3.24 -6.29
C ARG A 25 16.43 -2.78 -6.72
N ALA A 26 15.39 -3.35 -6.12
CA ALA A 26 14.02 -2.92 -6.34
C ALA A 26 13.93 -1.39 -6.18
N PRO A 27 13.26 -0.68 -7.11
CA PRO A 27 13.15 0.76 -7.03
C PRO A 27 12.43 1.16 -5.74
N VAL A 28 12.91 2.25 -5.13
CA VAL A 28 12.33 2.83 -3.91
C VAL A 28 10.87 3.22 -4.13
N PHE A 29 10.57 3.75 -5.33
CA PHE A 29 9.23 4.04 -5.78
C PHE A 29 8.64 2.86 -6.53
N ASP A 30 7.41 2.51 -6.18
CA ASP A 30 6.63 1.53 -6.92
C ASP A 30 5.41 2.13 -7.59
N GLN A 31 5.48 2.26 -8.91
CA GLN A 31 4.39 2.83 -9.70
C GLN A 31 3.08 2.04 -9.54
N TYR A 32 3.16 0.70 -9.52
CA TYR A 32 1.97 -0.13 -9.37
C TYR A 32 1.30 0.09 -8.01
N SER A 33 2.06 0.00 -6.92
CA SER A 33 1.52 0.19 -5.56
C SER A 33 0.91 1.57 -5.37
N TYR A 34 1.57 2.61 -5.90
CA TYR A 34 1.09 3.98 -5.79
C TYR A 34 -0.21 4.19 -6.58
N GLN A 35 -0.25 3.72 -7.84
CA GLN A 35 -1.45 3.81 -8.67
C GLN A 35 -2.60 3.01 -8.05
N LYS A 36 -2.36 1.75 -7.71
CA LYS A 36 -3.37 0.86 -7.12
C LYS A 36 -3.88 1.38 -5.77
N GLY A 37 -3.00 1.90 -4.93
CA GLY A 37 -3.38 2.52 -3.66
C GLY A 37 -4.23 3.78 -3.86
N THR A 38 -3.94 4.58 -4.89
CA THR A 38 -4.73 5.77 -5.23
C THR A 38 -6.13 5.38 -5.70
N GLU A 39 -6.24 4.36 -6.56
CA GLU A 39 -7.52 3.79 -7.00
C GLU A 39 -8.34 3.28 -5.81
N LEU A 40 -7.72 2.45 -4.95
CA LEU A 40 -8.36 1.93 -3.73
C LEU A 40 -8.84 3.05 -2.80
N LYS A 41 -8.08 4.14 -2.68
CA LYS A 41 -8.50 5.31 -1.89
C LYS A 41 -9.76 5.94 -2.43
N VAL A 42 -9.81 6.19 -3.73
CA VAL A 42 -10.99 6.78 -4.38
C VAL A 42 -12.19 5.85 -4.23
N ASP A 43 -12.02 4.56 -4.51
CA ASP A 43 -13.10 3.58 -4.45
C ASP A 43 -13.63 3.36 -3.04
N ALA A 44 -12.74 3.19 -2.05
CA ALA A 44 -13.14 3.06 -0.66
C ALA A 44 -13.90 4.30 -0.17
N THR A 45 -13.37 5.50 -0.41
CA THR A 45 -14.00 6.75 0.02
C THR A 45 -15.42 6.89 -0.56
N ARG A 46 -15.55 6.68 -1.87
CA ARG A 46 -16.83 6.76 -2.59
C ARG A 46 -17.82 5.70 -2.11
N LEU A 47 -17.36 4.49 -1.79
CA LEU A 47 -18.22 3.43 -1.28
C LEU A 47 -18.69 3.73 0.16
N MET A 48 -17.79 4.24 1.01
CA MET A 48 -18.12 4.63 2.39
C MET A 48 -19.20 5.73 2.42
N ASP A 49 -19.17 6.67 1.48
CA ASP A 49 -20.19 7.72 1.34
C ASP A 49 -21.60 7.17 1.08
N LYS A 50 -21.70 5.95 0.52
CA LYS A 50 -22.97 5.28 0.25
C LYS A 50 -23.48 4.45 1.43
N ALA A 51 -22.78 4.41 2.57
CA ALA A 51 -23.15 3.50 3.65
C ALA A 51 -24.42 3.88 4.43
N THR A 52 -25.06 5.01 4.10
CA THR A 52 -26.44 5.31 4.50
C THR A 52 -27.47 4.47 3.72
N MET A 53 -27.07 3.91 2.58
CA MET A 53 -27.83 2.95 1.79
C MET A 53 -27.72 1.55 2.38
N GLN A 54 -28.67 0.67 2.05
CA GLN A 54 -28.65 -0.72 2.51
C GLN A 54 -27.42 -1.44 1.96
N TYR A 55 -26.67 -2.15 2.80
CA TYR A 55 -25.48 -2.94 2.42
C TYR A 55 -25.74 -3.81 1.19
N VAL A 56 -26.86 -4.57 1.20
CA VAL A 56 -27.21 -5.49 0.09
C VAL A 56 -27.45 -4.79 -1.25
N SER A 57 -27.70 -3.47 -1.25
CA SER A 57 -27.83 -2.68 -2.49
C SER A 57 -26.49 -2.29 -3.10
N GLN A 58 -25.38 -2.51 -2.38
CA GLN A 58 -24.02 -2.15 -2.80
C GLN A 58 -23.10 -3.38 -2.90
N THR A 59 -23.65 -4.61 -2.84
CA THR A 59 -22.89 -5.87 -2.79
C THR A 59 -21.82 -5.97 -3.89
N GLU A 60 -22.16 -5.67 -5.14
CA GLU A 60 -21.21 -5.73 -6.25
C GLU A 60 -20.01 -4.79 -6.06
N ALA A 61 -20.28 -3.55 -5.61
CA ALA A 61 -19.22 -2.58 -5.35
C ALA A 61 -18.35 -2.96 -4.14
N ILE A 62 -18.95 -3.61 -3.13
CA ILE A 62 -18.24 -4.13 -1.96
C ILE A 62 -17.34 -5.29 -2.36
N GLU A 63 -17.86 -6.29 -3.07
CA GLU A 63 -17.10 -7.44 -3.57
C GLU A 63 -15.95 -7.01 -4.48
N HIS A 64 -16.19 -6.02 -5.34
CA HIS A 64 -15.13 -5.40 -6.14
C HIS A 64 -14.03 -4.80 -5.26
N LEU A 65 -14.38 -3.96 -4.28
CA LEU A 65 -13.39 -3.34 -3.39
C LEU A 65 -12.60 -4.38 -2.58
N GLU A 66 -13.26 -5.41 -2.05
CA GLU A 66 -12.61 -6.51 -1.34
C GLU A 66 -11.65 -7.29 -2.25
N GLY A 67 -12.05 -7.54 -3.50
CA GLY A 67 -11.20 -8.17 -4.51
C GLY A 67 -9.96 -7.34 -4.84
N GLU A 68 -10.11 -6.03 -5.03
CA GLU A 68 -8.97 -5.14 -5.27
C GLU A 68 -8.04 -5.03 -4.05
N LEU A 69 -8.60 -5.04 -2.85
CA LEU A 69 -7.82 -5.04 -1.60
C LEU A 69 -7.04 -6.35 -1.42
N ALA A 70 -7.63 -7.49 -1.76
CA ALA A 70 -6.96 -8.79 -1.73
C ALA A 70 -5.82 -8.87 -2.76
N LYS A 71 -6.02 -8.35 -3.97
CA LYS A 71 -4.96 -8.24 -5.00
C LYS A 71 -3.80 -7.38 -4.50
N MET A 72 -4.11 -6.24 -3.88
CA MET A 72 -3.08 -5.38 -3.32
C MET A 72 -2.31 -6.09 -2.20
N LEU A 73 -3.00 -6.77 -1.28
CA LEU A 73 -2.36 -7.51 -0.20
C LEU A 73 -1.40 -8.59 -0.72
N GLU A 74 -1.83 -9.40 -1.70
CA GLU A 74 -1.00 -10.46 -2.28
C GLU A 74 0.19 -9.87 -3.06
N TYR A 75 0.00 -8.77 -3.78
CA TYR A 75 1.10 -8.06 -4.42
C TYR A 75 2.16 -7.63 -3.40
N GLN A 76 1.74 -6.93 -2.33
CA GLN A 76 2.62 -6.38 -1.31
C GLN A 76 3.39 -7.46 -0.54
N LYS A 77 2.77 -8.61 -0.31
CA LYS A 77 3.36 -9.78 0.34
C LYS A 77 4.58 -10.32 -0.42
N ASN A 78 4.53 -10.28 -1.75
CA ASN A 78 5.57 -10.84 -2.62
C ASN A 78 6.67 -9.83 -2.97
N ARG A 79 6.65 -8.63 -2.36
CA ARG A 79 7.62 -7.56 -2.62
C ARG A 79 8.82 -7.64 -1.66
N PRO A 80 10.07 -7.56 -2.16
CA PRO A 80 11.23 -7.51 -1.30
C PRO A 80 11.26 -6.19 -0.50
N ASN A 81 11.71 -6.26 0.76
CA ASN A 81 11.92 -5.10 1.65
C ASN A 81 10.67 -4.22 1.84
N ASN A 82 9.49 -4.83 1.95
CA ASN A 82 8.22 -4.12 1.95
C ASN A 82 7.31 -4.46 3.15
N GLN A 83 7.92 -4.82 4.27
CA GLN A 83 7.22 -5.34 5.45
C GLN A 83 6.21 -4.34 6.01
N ILE A 84 6.55 -3.05 6.05
CA ILE A 84 5.68 -1.99 6.60
C ILE A 84 4.45 -1.80 5.73
N SER A 85 4.63 -1.70 4.42
CA SER A 85 3.53 -1.59 3.46
C SER A 85 2.62 -2.80 3.52
N TYR A 86 3.18 -4.01 3.50
CA TYR A 86 2.42 -5.24 3.62
C TYR A 86 1.62 -5.29 4.94
N ALA A 87 2.25 -4.92 6.06
CA ALA A 87 1.58 -4.89 7.35
C ALA A 87 0.41 -3.88 7.37
N MET A 88 0.57 -2.71 6.77
CA MET A 88 -0.52 -1.72 6.69
C MET A 88 -1.65 -2.15 5.76
N TRP A 89 -1.34 -2.69 4.58
CA TRP A 89 -2.38 -3.25 3.70
C TRP A 89 -3.11 -4.43 4.35
N LYS A 90 -2.39 -5.25 5.12
CA LYS A 90 -3.00 -6.30 5.94
C LYS A 90 -3.92 -5.73 7.01
N MET A 91 -3.54 -4.60 7.62
CA MET A 91 -4.36 -3.90 8.61
C MET A 91 -5.60 -3.25 7.98
N MET A 92 -5.49 -2.72 6.76
CA MET A 92 -6.63 -2.22 5.96
C MET A 92 -7.63 -3.33 5.63
N ALA A 93 -7.12 -4.53 5.31
CA ALA A 93 -7.88 -5.72 4.98
C ALA A 93 -8.36 -6.53 6.19
N ASN A 94 -8.09 -6.08 7.41
CA ASN A 94 -8.46 -6.80 8.62
C ASN A 94 -9.87 -6.40 9.09
N PRO A 95 -10.85 -7.32 9.09
CA PRO A 95 -12.22 -7.02 9.51
C PRO A 95 -12.38 -6.71 11.00
N ASP A 96 -11.38 -7.03 11.82
CA ASP A 96 -11.36 -6.74 13.26
C ASP A 96 -10.59 -5.46 13.59
N LYS A 97 -10.19 -4.68 12.57
CA LYS A 97 -9.52 -3.39 12.72
C LYS A 97 -10.39 -2.27 12.12
N LYS A 98 -10.14 -1.05 12.57
CA LYS A 98 -10.97 0.14 12.29
C LYS A 98 -10.88 0.72 10.86
N PHE A 99 -10.33 -0.02 9.90
CA PHE A 99 -10.08 0.46 8.54
C PHE A 99 -11.12 -0.09 7.55
N ILE A 100 -10.75 -0.29 6.28
CA ILE A 100 -11.67 -0.66 5.19
C ILE A 100 -12.50 -1.90 5.55
N ALA A 101 -11.85 -3.04 5.82
CA ALA A 101 -12.56 -4.29 6.06
C ALA A 101 -13.43 -4.25 7.32
N GLY A 102 -13.00 -3.58 8.40
CA GLY A 102 -13.83 -3.46 9.60
C GLY A 102 -15.01 -2.50 9.43
N PHE A 103 -14.85 -1.45 8.62
CA PHE A 103 -15.98 -0.60 8.22
C PHE A 103 -17.01 -1.42 7.43
N LEU A 104 -16.56 -2.20 6.44
CA LEU A 104 -17.44 -3.06 5.63
C LEU A 104 -18.15 -4.11 6.50
N LYS A 105 -17.43 -4.76 7.42
CA LYS A 105 -18.01 -5.69 8.40
C LYS A 105 -19.12 -5.02 9.20
N ARG A 106 -18.87 -3.84 9.77
CA ARG A 106 -19.89 -3.13 10.55
C ARG A 106 -21.09 -2.74 9.70
N TRP A 107 -20.87 -2.26 8.48
CA TRP A 107 -21.97 -1.94 7.57
C TRP A 107 -22.81 -3.18 7.22
N LYS A 108 -22.17 -4.34 7.05
CA LYS A 108 -22.85 -5.62 6.84
C LYS A 108 -23.72 -6.02 8.04
N GLU A 109 -23.19 -5.86 9.25
CA GLU A 109 -23.88 -6.21 10.50
C GLU A 109 -25.06 -5.28 10.79
N GLU A 110 -24.92 -3.97 10.55
CA GLU A 110 -25.96 -2.96 10.84
C GLU A 110 -26.92 -2.72 9.66
N GLY A 111 -26.55 -3.16 8.45
CA GLY A 111 -27.27 -2.94 7.20
C GLY A 111 -27.16 -1.51 6.66
N LYS A 112 -27.14 -0.50 7.52
CA LYS A 112 -26.91 0.92 7.21
C LYS A 112 -26.12 1.57 8.35
N LEU A 113 -25.37 2.62 8.04
CA LEU A 113 -24.58 3.38 9.00
C LEU A 113 -25.06 4.83 9.09
N SER A 114 -24.87 5.46 10.25
CA SER A 114 -25.19 6.87 10.44
C SER A 114 -24.16 7.77 9.73
N SER A 115 -24.59 8.91 9.22
CA SER A 115 -23.68 9.87 8.57
C SER A 115 -22.55 10.34 9.48
N PHE A 116 -22.81 10.46 10.79
CA PHE A 116 -21.79 10.79 11.78
C PHE A 116 -20.70 9.70 11.84
N PHE A 117 -21.10 8.44 12.00
CA PHE A 117 -20.14 7.32 12.02
C PHE A 117 -19.36 7.22 10.71
N ILE A 118 -20.04 7.38 9.57
CA ILE A 118 -19.42 7.34 8.24
C ILE A 118 -18.32 8.39 8.12
N ASN A 119 -18.59 9.64 8.53
CA ASN A 119 -17.62 10.72 8.43
C ASN A 119 -16.36 10.46 9.27
N GLU A 120 -16.53 10.02 10.52
CA GLU A 120 -15.41 9.70 11.41
C GLU A 120 -14.58 8.52 10.90
N ALA A 121 -15.24 7.42 10.54
CA ALA A 121 -14.56 6.22 10.04
C ALA A 121 -13.84 6.49 8.71
N LYS A 122 -14.49 7.23 7.80
CA LYS A 122 -13.91 7.64 6.52
C LYS A 122 -12.69 8.52 6.72
N GLY A 123 -12.72 9.46 7.66
CA GLY A 123 -11.55 10.27 8.02
C GLY A 123 -10.35 9.41 8.40
N GLN A 124 -10.55 8.40 9.26
CA GLN A 124 -9.48 7.51 9.70
C GLN A 124 -8.95 6.62 8.56
N VAL A 125 -9.83 6.11 7.70
CA VAL A 125 -9.44 5.31 6.53
C VAL A 125 -8.63 6.16 5.54
N VAL A 126 -9.12 7.36 5.21
CA VAL A 126 -8.46 8.27 4.27
C VAL A 126 -7.09 8.70 4.80
N GLU A 127 -6.97 9.06 6.08
CA GLU A 127 -5.68 9.44 6.67
C GLU A 127 -4.66 8.30 6.57
N ALA A 128 -5.06 7.07 6.89
CA ALA A 128 -4.17 5.92 6.79
C ALA A 128 -3.80 5.57 5.34
N LEU A 129 -4.71 5.76 4.39
CA LEU A 129 -4.43 5.59 2.95
C LEU A 129 -3.50 6.68 2.40
N ASP A 130 -3.65 7.92 2.86
CA ASP A 130 -2.73 9.00 2.50
C ASP A 130 -1.34 8.73 3.05
N LEU A 131 -1.26 8.23 4.28
CA LEU A 131 0.01 7.93 4.91
C LEU A 131 0.76 6.79 4.19
N ILE A 132 0.06 5.70 3.81
CA ILE A 132 0.68 4.63 3.04
C ILE A 132 1.07 5.10 1.63
N LEU A 133 0.27 5.94 0.97
CA LEU A 133 0.63 6.50 -0.34
C LEU A 133 1.86 7.43 -0.27
N GLN A 134 1.95 8.25 0.78
CA GLN A 134 3.14 9.06 1.04
C GLN A 134 4.38 8.18 1.23
N TYR A 135 4.23 7.06 1.95
CA TYR A 135 5.31 6.10 2.13
C TYR A 135 5.66 5.37 0.83
N GLU A 136 4.69 4.91 0.03
CA GLU A 136 4.98 4.27 -1.27
C GLU A 136 5.61 5.20 -2.29
N GLY A 137 5.24 6.48 -2.26
CA GLY A 137 5.73 7.48 -3.22
C GLY A 137 7.24 7.72 -3.13
N LYS A 138 7.80 7.71 -1.92
CA LYS A 138 9.19 8.12 -1.69
C LYS A 138 9.89 7.46 -0.50
N LYS A 139 9.26 6.47 0.14
CA LYS A 139 9.72 5.82 1.40
C LYS A 139 10.13 6.84 2.45
N ASP A 140 9.24 7.79 2.69
CA ASP A 140 9.44 8.90 3.62
C ASP A 140 9.62 8.40 5.07
N PRO A 141 10.74 8.71 5.75
CA PRO A 141 10.98 8.21 7.11
C PRO A 141 9.96 8.70 8.15
N ALA A 142 9.40 9.90 7.98
CA ALA A 142 8.37 10.41 8.89
C ALA A 142 7.05 9.67 8.69
N ALA A 143 6.68 9.37 7.43
CA ALA A 143 5.55 8.51 7.14
C ALA A 143 5.76 7.09 7.69
N GLU A 144 6.96 6.52 7.52
CA GLU A 144 7.34 5.22 8.04
C GLU A 144 7.12 5.12 9.56
N LYS A 145 7.63 6.10 10.31
CA LYS A 145 7.47 6.16 11.78
C LYS A 145 6.00 6.24 12.19
N ARG A 146 5.18 6.99 11.46
CA ARG A 146 3.74 7.07 11.74
C ARG A 146 3.04 5.74 11.44
N LEU A 147 3.40 5.06 10.35
CA LEU A 147 2.86 3.73 10.02
C LEU A 147 3.26 2.69 11.08
N GLN A 148 4.51 2.69 11.52
CA GLN A 148 4.99 1.84 12.62
C GLN A 148 4.17 2.05 13.90
N GLY A 149 3.90 3.32 14.25
CA GLY A 149 3.01 3.66 15.36
C GLY A 149 1.58 3.12 15.21
N LEU A 150 1.00 3.19 14.01
CA LEU A 150 -0.32 2.59 13.73
C LEU A 150 -0.30 1.06 13.84
N LEU A 151 0.82 0.43 13.45
CA LEU A 151 1.01 -1.01 13.49
C LEU A 151 1.38 -1.54 14.88
N GLY A 152 1.75 -0.68 15.83
CA GLY A 152 2.31 -1.08 17.11
C GLY A 152 3.70 -1.71 17.00
N LEU A 153 4.47 -1.36 15.97
CA LEU A 153 5.86 -1.74 15.80
C LEU A 153 6.72 -0.64 16.43
N GLN A 154 7.46 -0.98 17.49
CA GLN A 154 8.43 -0.10 18.14
C GLN A 154 9.85 -0.50 17.76
#